data_AF-A0A6L8HB61-F1
#
_entry.id   AF-A0A6L8HB61-F1
#
_cell.length_a   1.000
_cell.length_b   1.000
_cell.length_c   1.000
_cell.angle_alpha   90.00
_cell.angle_beta   90.00
_cell.angle_gamma   90.00
#
_symmetry.space_group_name_H-M   'P 1'
#
loop_
_entity.id
_entity.type
_entity.pdbx_description
1 polymer ?
#
loop_
_entity_poly.entity_id
_entity_poly.type
_entity_poly.pdbx_seq_one_letter_code
_entity_poly.pdbx_strand_id
1 'polypeptide(L)'
;MGLMNWIAGPAPGLAEEVQPLRPRVPVSERTWARKLVPPFGSTKTASPEIVDQGKVLYEGKGACVSCHGKTGLGDGPVGRRLQPGPRNFTNCKFHKRRHDGELFWIIKNGSPGTGMVPMIPVTVSEEEAWKILAYERSFCEGWQHGTR
;
A
#
# COMPACT_ATOMS: atom_id res chain seq x y z
N MET A 1 12.92 28.43 -31.06
CA MET A 1 13.31 27.09 -30.59
C MET A 1 12.39 26.71 -29.43
N GLY A 2 11.39 25.87 -29.66
CA GLY A 2 10.47 25.42 -28.62
C GLY A 2 11.09 24.27 -27.83
N LEU A 3 11.18 24.42 -26.51
CA LEU A 3 11.58 23.37 -25.59
C LEU A 3 10.44 22.34 -25.51
N MET A 4 10.59 21.20 -26.21
CA MET A 4 9.74 20.04 -25.99
C MET A 4 9.94 19.55 -24.56
N ASN A 5 8.93 19.78 -23.71
CA ASN A 5 8.86 19.22 -22.38
C ASN A 5 8.59 17.72 -22.51
N TRP A 6 9.62 16.89 -22.31
CA TRP A 6 9.48 15.44 -22.26
C TRP A 6 8.83 15.06 -20.94
N ILE A 7 7.51 14.86 -20.96
CA ILE A 7 6.81 14.21 -19.87
C ILE A 7 7.23 12.74 -19.93
N ALA A 8 8.04 12.28 -18.98
CA ALA A 8 8.41 10.88 -18.87
C ALA A 8 7.12 10.07 -18.66
N GLY A 9 6.72 9.31 -19.69
CA GLY A 9 5.66 8.32 -19.57
C GLY A 9 6.06 7.22 -18.58
N PRO A 10 5.09 6.43 -18.07
CA PRO A 10 5.39 5.31 -17.19
C PRO A 10 6.39 4.35 -17.85
N ALA A 11 7.30 3.79 -17.06
CA ALA A 11 8.27 2.81 -17.55
C ALA A 11 7.54 1.65 -18.25
N PRO A 12 8.08 1.12 -19.37
CA PRO A 12 7.44 0.04 -20.11
C PRO A 12 7.10 -1.14 -19.19
N GLY A 13 5.84 -1.57 -19.18
CA GLY A 13 5.38 -2.73 -18.40
C GLY A 13 4.80 -2.44 -17.01
N LEU A 14 4.76 -1.17 -16.57
CA LEU A 14 3.99 -0.76 -15.40
C LEU A 14 2.65 -0.14 -15.83
N ALA A 15 1.55 -0.60 -15.23
CA ALA A 15 0.26 0.04 -15.42
C ALA A 15 0.30 1.46 -14.87
N GLU A 16 -0.24 2.42 -15.62
CA GLU A 16 -0.37 3.80 -15.15
C GLU A 16 -1.18 3.86 -13.86
N GLU A 17 -0.74 4.69 -12.91
CA GLU A 17 -1.48 4.87 -11.66
C GLU A 17 -2.82 5.58 -11.88
N VAL A 18 -3.91 4.82 -11.85
CA VAL A 18 -5.25 5.39 -11.95
C VAL A 18 -5.68 5.99 -10.61
N GLN A 19 -5.91 7.31 -10.62
CA GLN A 19 -6.48 8.11 -9.52
C GLN A 19 -5.88 7.79 -8.13
N PRO A 20 -4.56 7.95 -7.94
CA PRO A 20 -3.87 7.54 -6.70
C PRO A 20 -4.39 8.22 -5.44
N LEU A 21 -4.88 9.45 -5.57
CA LEU A 21 -5.34 10.25 -4.45
C LEU A 21 -6.85 10.14 -4.19
N ARG A 22 -7.60 9.38 -4.99
CA ARG A 22 -9.04 9.15 -4.72
C ARG A 22 -9.25 8.37 -3.43
N PRO A 23 -10.00 8.89 -2.43
CA PRO A 23 -10.34 8.13 -1.23
C PRO A 23 -11.04 6.81 -1.56
N ARG A 24 -10.65 5.74 -0.85
CA ARG A 24 -11.26 4.41 -0.99
C ARG A 24 -12.22 4.08 0.15
N VAL A 25 -12.00 4.66 1.33
CA VAL A 25 -12.93 4.56 2.47
C VAL A 25 -14.20 5.37 2.16
N PRO A 26 -15.41 4.77 2.29
CA PRO A 26 -16.69 5.46 2.20
C PRO A 26 -16.75 6.69 3.10
N VAL A 27 -17.53 7.70 2.69
CA VAL A 27 -17.64 8.97 3.44
C VAL A 27 -18.11 8.74 4.88
N SER A 28 -19.09 7.85 5.06
CA SER A 28 -19.67 7.46 6.35
C SER A 28 -18.64 6.86 7.32
N GLU A 29 -17.62 6.16 6.82
CA GLU A 29 -16.65 5.43 7.65
C GLU A 29 -15.32 6.17 7.80
N ARG A 30 -15.08 7.21 7.00
CA ARG A 30 -13.76 7.85 6.88
C ARG A 30 -13.27 8.47 8.19
N THR A 31 -14.17 9.08 8.95
CA THR A 31 -13.82 9.70 10.24
C THR A 31 -13.39 8.65 11.26
N TRP A 32 -14.06 7.49 11.28
CA TRP A 32 -13.70 6.36 12.12
C TRP A 32 -12.40 5.70 11.66
N ALA A 33 -12.29 5.38 10.36
CA ALA A 33 -11.10 4.76 9.80
C ALA A 33 -9.84 5.57 10.09
N ARG A 34 -9.89 6.91 9.98
CA ARG A 34 -8.74 7.79 10.31
C ARG A 34 -8.28 7.75 11.76
N LYS A 35 -9.14 7.32 12.68
CA LYS A 35 -8.81 7.21 14.12
C LYS A 35 -8.19 5.86 14.48
N LEU A 36 -8.23 4.87 13.58
CA LEU A 36 -7.59 3.58 13.83
C LEU A 36 -6.07 3.77 13.83
N VAL A 37 -5.44 3.21 14.86
CA VAL A 37 -3.99 3.23 15.07
C VAL A 37 -3.51 1.81 15.37
N PRO A 38 -2.33 1.40 14.87
CA PRO A 38 -1.75 0.12 15.25
C PRO A 38 -1.38 0.11 16.74
N PRO A 39 -1.33 -1.09 17.39
CA PRO A 39 -0.96 -1.21 18.80
C PRO A 39 0.47 -0.76 19.11
N PHE A 40 1.32 -0.64 18.09
CA PHE A 40 2.70 -0.14 18.17
C PHE A 40 2.85 1.34 17.77
N GLY A 41 1.75 2.10 17.74
CA GLY A 41 1.77 3.55 17.51
C GLY A 41 1.51 3.97 16.06
N SER A 42 2.56 4.10 15.25
CA SER A 42 2.47 4.60 13.86
C SER A 42 3.19 3.64 12.91
N THR A 43 2.53 3.29 11.81
CA THR A 43 3.16 2.45 10.77
C THR A 43 4.31 3.16 10.08
N LYS A 44 4.33 4.50 10.05
CA LYS A 44 5.38 5.34 9.41
C LYS A 44 6.70 5.39 10.18
N THR A 45 6.68 5.02 11.46
CA THR A 45 7.84 5.07 12.36
C THR A 45 8.00 3.75 13.12
N ALA A 46 7.45 2.68 12.57
CA ALA A 46 7.58 1.35 13.15
C ALA A 46 9.06 0.93 13.21
N SER A 47 9.41 0.12 14.21
CA SER A 47 10.77 -0.41 14.35
C SER A 47 11.14 -1.32 13.17
N PRO A 48 12.45 -1.49 12.88
CA PRO A 48 12.91 -2.43 11.85
C PRO A 48 12.33 -3.84 12.02
N GLU A 49 12.26 -4.33 13.26
CA GLU A 49 11.71 -5.65 13.55
C GLU A 49 10.23 -5.79 13.15
N ILE A 50 9.42 -4.76 13.37
CA ILE A 50 8.01 -4.76 12.94
C ILE A 50 7.90 -4.73 11.41
N VAL A 51 8.79 -3.98 10.75
CA VAL A 51 8.86 -3.92 9.29
C VAL A 51 9.28 -5.27 8.70
N ASP A 52 10.26 -5.96 9.32
CA ASP A 52 10.71 -7.29 8.89
C ASP A 52 9.63 -8.36 9.09
N GLN A 53 8.92 -8.33 10.21
CA GLN A 53 7.74 -9.18 10.42
C GLN A 53 6.67 -8.90 9.35
N GLY A 54 6.42 -7.62 9.05
CA GLY A 54 5.52 -7.19 7.98
C GLY A 54 5.91 -7.72 6.60
N LYS A 55 7.21 -7.72 6.29
CA LYS A 55 7.76 -8.27 5.04
C LYS A 55 7.49 -9.76 4.90
N VAL A 56 7.77 -10.53 5.95
CA VAL A 56 7.51 -11.98 5.97
C VAL A 56 6.03 -12.27 5.72
N LEU A 57 5.13 -11.49 6.33
CA LEU A 57 3.70 -11.63 6.13
C LEU A 57 3.25 -11.20 4.73
N TYR A 58 3.78 -10.09 4.20
CA TYR A 58 3.48 -9.58 2.86
C TYR A 58 3.91 -10.54 1.74
N GLU A 59 5.11 -11.13 1.87
CA GLU A 59 5.64 -12.08 0.88
C GLU A 59 5.10 -13.50 1.06
N GLY A 60 4.68 -13.87 2.28
CA GLY A 60 4.16 -15.19 2.64
C GLY A 60 2.64 -15.21 2.79
N LYS A 61 2.17 -15.26 4.03
CA LYS A 61 0.75 -15.51 4.39
C LYS A 61 -0.24 -14.60 3.68
N GLY A 62 0.05 -13.30 3.62
CA GLY A 62 -0.82 -12.31 2.98
C GLY A 62 -0.82 -12.38 1.44
N ALA A 63 0.16 -13.06 0.84
CA ALA A 63 0.36 -13.19 -0.59
C ALA A 63 0.32 -11.85 -1.36
N CYS A 64 0.57 -10.73 -0.67
CA CYS A 64 0.44 -9.37 -1.20
C CYS A 64 1.41 -9.16 -2.37
N VAL A 65 2.60 -9.78 -2.27
CA VAL A 65 3.63 -9.79 -3.31
C VAL A 65 3.14 -10.32 -4.66
N SER A 66 2.13 -11.18 -4.71
CA SER A 66 1.60 -11.72 -5.97
C SER A 66 0.92 -10.64 -6.84
N CYS A 67 0.35 -9.62 -6.20
CA CYS A 67 -0.28 -8.47 -6.86
C CYS A 67 0.66 -7.26 -6.84
N HIS A 68 1.15 -6.87 -5.68
CA HIS A 68 1.90 -5.63 -5.49
C HIS A 68 3.40 -5.75 -5.80
N GLY A 69 3.93 -6.97 -5.89
CA GLY A 69 5.33 -7.26 -6.23
C GLY A 69 6.31 -7.02 -5.09
N LYS A 70 7.56 -7.44 -5.29
CA LYS A 70 8.66 -7.23 -4.31
C LYS A 70 9.20 -5.80 -4.33
N THR A 71 8.97 -5.08 -5.42
CA THR A 71 9.38 -3.68 -5.60
C THR A 71 8.30 -2.71 -5.12
N GLY A 72 7.09 -3.20 -4.80
CA GLY A 72 5.94 -2.38 -4.42
C GLY A 72 5.31 -1.62 -5.59
N LEU A 73 5.74 -1.85 -6.84
CA LEU A 73 5.28 -1.10 -8.02
C LEU A 73 3.92 -1.57 -8.57
N GLY A 74 3.31 -2.61 -8.00
CA GLY A 74 2.15 -3.27 -8.62
C GLY A 74 2.55 -4.25 -9.73
N ASP A 75 3.82 -4.66 -9.77
CA ASP A 75 4.43 -5.51 -10.78
C ASP A 75 4.43 -7.00 -10.36
N GLY A 76 3.54 -7.41 -9.47
CA GLY A 76 3.35 -8.82 -9.15
C GLY A 76 2.85 -9.60 -10.38
N PRO A 77 3.10 -10.92 -10.46
CA PRO A 77 2.66 -11.76 -11.58
C PRO A 77 1.14 -11.71 -11.82
N VAL A 78 0.34 -11.51 -10.77
CA VAL A 78 -1.11 -11.27 -10.87
C VAL A 78 -1.40 -9.80 -11.16
N GLY A 79 -0.70 -8.88 -10.49
CA GLY A 79 -0.90 -7.44 -10.59
C GLY A 79 -0.81 -6.89 -12.00
N ARG A 80 0.16 -7.40 -12.79
CA ARG A 80 0.35 -7.02 -14.20
C ARG A 80 -0.85 -7.29 -15.11
N ARG A 81 -1.81 -8.12 -14.67
CA ARG A 81 -3.01 -8.49 -15.45
C ARG A 81 -4.27 -7.75 -14.99
N LEU A 82 -4.20 -6.95 -13.93
CA LEU A 82 -5.36 -6.27 -13.34
C LEU A 82 -5.56 -4.87 -13.94
N GLN A 83 -6.83 -4.50 -14.12
CA GLN A 83 -7.26 -3.17 -14.57
C GLN A 83 -8.42 -2.68 -13.68
N PRO A 84 -8.25 -1.60 -12.89
CA PRO A 84 -6.99 -0.86 -12.69
C PRO A 84 -5.93 -1.73 -12.01
N GLY A 85 -4.66 -1.43 -12.27
CA GLY A 85 -3.54 -2.11 -11.61
C GLY A 85 -3.48 -1.85 -10.09
N PRO A 86 -2.71 -2.67 -9.35
CA PRO A 86 -2.50 -2.44 -7.92
C PRO A 86 -1.85 -1.08 -7.64
N ARG A 87 -1.98 -0.61 -6.39
CA ARG A 87 -1.33 0.63 -5.96
C ARG A 87 0.19 0.51 -6.04
N ASN A 88 0.85 1.55 -6.57
CA ASN A 88 2.28 1.71 -6.46
C ASN A 88 2.65 2.27 -5.07
N PHE A 89 3.25 1.43 -4.22
CA PHE A 89 3.69 1.79 -2.87
C PHE A 89 4.97 2.64 -2.84
N THR A 90 5.71 2.76 -3.94
CA THR A 90 6.80 3.74 -4.03
C THR A 90 6.29 5.18 -4.20
N ASN A 91 5.00 5.37 -4.48
CA ASN A 91 4.41 6.70 -4.59
C ASN A 91 4.23 7.36 -3.21
N CYS A 92 5.24 8.12 -2.79
CA CYS A 92 5.22 8.90 -1.56
C CYS A 92 4.08 9.94 -1.49
N LYS A 93 3.54 10.45 -2.62
CA LYS A 93 2.40 11.38 -2.60
C LYS A 93 1.12 10.67 -2.15
N PHE A 94 0.88 9.45 -2.64
CA PHE A 94 -0.21 8.59 -2.15
C PHE A 94 -0.08 8.37 -0.66
N HIS A 95 1.10 7.94 -0.23
CA HIS A 95 1.40 7.61 1.15
C HIS A 95 1.25 8.79 2.10
N LYS A 96 1.75 9.98 1.74
CA LYS A 96 1.57 11.23 2.52
C LYS A 96 0.10 11.63 2.66
N ARG A 97 -0.76 11.28 1.70
CA ARG A 97 -2.18 11.64 1.70
C ARG A 97 -3.06 10.71 2.54
N ARG A 98 -2.53 9.56 2.99
CA ARG A 98 -3.30 8.49 3.66
C ARG A 98 -2.92 8.36 5.13
N HIS A 99 -3.94 8.20 5.97
CA HIS A 99 -3.79 7.78 7.36
C HIS A 99 -3.66 6.27 7.44
N ASP A 100 -3.03 5.78 8.50
CA ASP A 100 -2.76 4.35 8.69
C ASP A 100 -4.06 3.56 8.73
N GLY A 101 -5.04 4.06 9.49
CA GLY A 101 -6.36 3.45 9.53
C GLY A 101 -7.16 3.49 8.23
N GLU A 102 -6.91 4.45 7.33
CA GLU A 102 -7.52 4.41 5.98
C GLU A 102 -6.95 3.28 5.12
N LEU A 103 -5.68 2.92 5.30
CA LEU A 103 -5.04 1.82 4.59
C LEU A 103 -5.39 0.47 5.22
N PHE A 104 -5.40 0.39 6.54
CA PHE A 104 -5.90 -0.78 7.27
C PHE A 104 -7.34 -1.12 6.89
N TRP A 105 -8.21 -0.11 6.76
CA TRP A 105 -9.58 -0.31 6.28
C TRP A 105 -9.62 -0.99 4.90
N ILE A 106 -8.70 -0.65 3.99
CA ILE A 106 -8.60 -1.27 2.66
C ILE A 106 -8.12 -2.72 2.77
N ILE A 107 -7.15 -3.02 3.63
CA ILE A 107 -6.73 -4.41 3.86
C ILE A 107 -7.91 -5.23 4.43
N LYS A 108 -8.68 -4.63 5.35
CA LYS A 108 -9.83 -5.28 5.98
C LYS A 108 -10.97 -5.55 5.01
N ASN A 109 -11.34 -4.56 4.20
CA ASN A 109 -12.58 -4.57 3.41
C ASN A 109 -12.36 -4.69 1.91
N GLY A 110 -11.11 -4.76 1.46
CA GLY A 110 -10.75 -4.65 0.05
C GLY A 110 -10.89 -3.22 -0.49
N SER A 111 -10.78 -3.09 -1.81
CA SER A 111 -11.02 -1.83 -2.51
C SER A 111 -12.02 -2.05 -3.66
N PRO A 112 -13.30 -1.66 -3.47
CA PRO A 112 -14.33 -1.85 -4.48
C PRO A 112 -13.95 -1.27 -5.85
N GLY A 113 -14.26 -2.02 -6.91
CA GLY A 113 -13.90 -1.68 -8.30
C GLY A 113 -12.42 -1.92 -8.64
N THR A 114 -11.73 -2.76 -7.87
CA THR A 114 -10.33 -3.18 -8.12
C THR A 114 -10.18 -4.67 -7.79
N GLY A 115 -9.01 -5.26 -8.07
CA GLY A 115 -8.68 -6.63 -7.65
C GLY A 115 -8.30 -6.78 -6.17
N MET A 116 -8.30 -5.71 -5.36
CA MET A 116 -7.97 -5.80 -3.92
C MET A 116 -9.17 -6.36 -3.14
N VAL A 117 -9.08 -7.64 -2.77
CA VAL A 117 -10.10 -8.34 -1.97
C VAL A 117 -9.94 -8.06 -0.46
N PRO A 118 -10.98 -8.31 0.35
CA PRO A 118 -10.86 -8.32 1.82
C PRO A 118 -9.84 -9.37 2.29
N MET A 119 -8.87 -8.96 3.12
CA MET A 119 -7.84 -9.86 3.63
C MET A 119 -8.09 -10.27 5.09
N ILE A 120 -8.89 -9.50 5.85
CA ILE A 120 -9.22 -9.76 7.25
C ILE A 120 -10.71 -10.14 7.33
N PRO A 121 -11.10 -11.16 8.13
CA PRO A 121 -10.25 -12.09 8.89
C PRO A 121 -9.80 -13.31 8.05
N VAL A 122 -9.96 -13.25 6.72
CA VAL A 122 -9.90 -14.40 5.83
C VAL A 122 -8.48 -14.97 5.70
N THR A 123 -7.49 -14.10 5.49
CA THR A 123 -6.10 -14.48 5.19
C THR A 123 -5.14 -14.03 6.29
N VAL A 124 -5.34 -12.84 6.85
CA VAL A 124 -4.49 -12.27 7.91
C VAL A 124 -5.32 -11.71 9.06
N SER A 125 -4.73 -11.68 10.26
CA SER A 125 -5.32 -11.04 11.43
C SER A 125 -5.17 -9.51 11.37
N GLU A 126 -5.85 -8.79 12.27
CA GLU A 126 -5.68 -7.34 12.39
C GLU A 126 -4.25 -6.97 12.79
N GLU A 127 -3.65 -7.71 13.73
CA GLU A 127 -2.26 -7.47 14.14
C GLU A 127 -1.27 -7.68 12.98
N GLU A 128 -1.45 -8.76 12.20
CA GLU A 128 -0.63 -9.06 11.03
C GLU A 128 -0.79 -7.98 9.95
N ALA A 129 -2.02 -7.51 9.70
CA ALA A 129 -2.29 -6.44 8.74
C ALA A 129 -1.61 -5.12 9.11
N TRP A 130 -1.52 -4.77 10.39
CA TRP A 130 -0.78 -3.59 10.83
C TRP A 130 0.72 -3.72 10.52
N LYS A 131 1.31 -4.90 10.73
CA LYS A 131 2.73 -5.16 10.40
C LYS A 131 2.96 -5.12 8.89
N ILE A 132 2.08 -5.74 8.10
CA ILE A 132 2.09 -5.65 6.63
C ILE A 132 2.06 -4.19 6.18
N LEU A 133 1.20 -3.37 6.80
CA LEU A 133 1.09 -1.95 6.47
C LEU A 133 2.37 -1.17 6.83
N ALA A 134 3.05 -1.51 7.94
CA ALA A 134 4.36 -0.94 8.25
C ALA A 134 5.40 -1.28 7.16
N TYR A 135 5.38 -2.50 6.62
CA TYR A 135 6.23 -2.86 5.48
C TYR A 135 5.82 -2.14 4.19
N GLU A 136 4.51 -2.03 3.88
CA GLU A 136 4.01 -1.25 2.74
C GLU A 136 4.54 0.19 2.77
N ARG A 137 4.53 0.81 3.96
CA ARG A 137 5.01 2.19 4.15
C ARG A 137 6.50 2.34 3.85
N SER A 138 7.29 1.29 4.06
CA SER A 138 8.75 1.31 3.84
C SER A 138 9.17 1.45 2.37
N PHE A 139 8.26 1.25 1.41
CA PHE A 139 8.52 1.47 -0.02
C PHE A 139 8.64 2.96 -0.40
N CYS A 140 8.15 3.87 0.45
CA CYS A 140 8.36 5.31 0.27
C CYS A 140 9.65 5.76 0.94
N GLU A 141 10.63 6.19 0.13
CA GLU A 141 11.85 6.81 0.64
C GLU A 141 11.54 8.13 1.36
N GLY A 142 12.07 8.29 2.57
CA GLY A 142 11.89 9.50 3.38
C GLY A 142 11.14 9.31 4.70
N TRP A 143 10.75 8.08 5.06
CA TRP A 143 10.31 7.75 6.41
C TRP A 143 11.39 6.99 7.17
N GLN A 144 11.62 7.40 8.41
CA GLN A 144 12.58 6.76 9.30
C GLN A 144 11.97 5.48 9.88
N HIS A 145 11.94 4.44 9.07
CA HIS A 145 11.95 3.07 9.58
C HIS A 145 13.40 2.78 9.95
N GLY A 146 13.66 2.40 11.21
CA GLY A 146 14.98 2.44 11.86
C GLY A 146 16.16 2.34 10.89
N THR A 147 16.94 3.43 10.89
CA THR A 147 18.16 3.70 10.13
C THR A 147 18.83 2.46 9.52
N ARG A 148 18.96 2.47 8.19
CA ARG A 148 20.12 1.82 7.55
C ARG A 148 21.39 2.60 7.89
#